data_AF-A0A975H1G7-F1
#
_entry.id   AF-A0A975H1G7-F1
#
_cell.length_a   1.000
_cell.length_b   1.000
_cell.length_c   1.000
_cell.angle_alpha   90.00
_cell.angle_beta   90.00
_cell.angle_gamma   90.00
#
_symmetry.space_group_name_H-M   'P 1'
#
loop_
_entity.id
_entity.type
_entity.pdbx_description
1 polymer ?
#
loop_
_entity_poly.entity_id
_entity_poly.type
_entity_poly.pdbx_seq_one_letter_code
_entity_poly.pdbx_strand_id
1 'polypeptide(L)' 'MPKKVSVYILMLVIGCLLLVLSLTVELPNPVKWAFLALALLLNITSAAVFMKEGIRQMKPNQ' A
#
# COMPACT_ATOMS: atom_id res chain seq x y z
N MET A 1 4.58 -15.21 9.76
CA MET A 1 3.38 -14.42 9.39
C MET A 1 2.55 -15.20 8.39
N PRO A 2 1.20 -15.16 8.44
CA PRO A 2 0.40 -15.80 7.42
C PRO A 2 0.81 -15.25 6.05
N LYS A 3 0.99 -16.13 5.04
CA LYS A 3 1.49 -15.77 3.70
C LYS A 3 0.80 -14.53 3.11
N LYS A 4 -0.48 -14.33 3.45
CA LYS A 4 -1.29 -13.17 3.06
C LYS A 4 -0.73 -11.84 3.57
N VAL A 5 -0.30 -11.74 4.83
CA VAL A 5 0.25 -10.50 5.42
C VAL A 5 1.55 -10.10 4.72
N SER A 6 2.41 -11.06 4.37
CA SER A 6 3.66 -10.77 3.64
C SER A 6 3.40 -10.13 2.27
N VAL A 7 2.32 -10.51 1.58
CA VAL A 7 1.94 -9.92 0.29
C VAL A 7 1.46 -8.48 0.47
N TYR A 8 0.68 -8.19 1.51
CA TYR A 8 0.23 -6.82 1.79
C TYR A 8 1.38 -5.89 2.21
N ILE A 9 2.39 -6.40 2.94
CA ILE A 9 3.63 -5.65 3.22
C ILE A 9 4.34 -5.33 1.91
N LEU A 10 4.49 -6.31 1.02
CA LEU A 10 5.14 -6.10 -0.26
C LEU A 10 4.37 -5.07 -1.11
N MET A 11 3.03 -5.15 -1.15
CA MET A 11 2.18 -4.16 -1.81
C MET A 11 2.36 -2.75 -1.22
N LEU A 12 2.47 -2.63 0.10
CA LEU A 12 2.73 -1.36 0.78
C LEU A 12 4.10 -0.79 0.37
N VAL A 13 5.14 -1.62 0.38
CA VAL A 13 6.50 -1.21 -0.03
C VAL A 13 6.52 -0.75 -1.49
N ILE A 14 5.89 -1.50 -2.39
CA ILE A 14 5.76 -1.13 -3.81
C ILE A 14 4.97 0.17 -3.96
N GLY A 15 3.86 0.32 -3.24
CA GLY A 15 3.05 1.55 -3.25
C GLY A 15 3.84 2.77 -2.78
N CYS A 16 4.62 2.65 -1.70
CA CYS A 16 5.51 3.70 -1.22
C CYS A 16 6.59 4.06 -2.24
N LEU A 17 7.24 3.07 -2.86
CA LEU A 17 8.25 3.30 -3.91
C LEU A 17 7.67 4.05 -5.11
N LEU A 18 6.48 3.65 -5.57
CA LEU A 18 5.77 4.34 -6.66
C LEU A 18 5.41 5.78 -6.29
N LEU A 19 5.01 6.02 -5.04
CA LEU A 19 4.72 7.36 -4.54
C LEU A 19 5.98 8.24 -4.58
N VAL A 20 7.10 7.72 -4.06
CA VAL A 20 8.39 8.42 -4.07
C VAL A 20 8.82 8.71 -5.50
N LEU A 21 8.82 7.71 -6.38
CA LEU A 21 9.13 7.87 -7.80
C LEU A 21 8.27 8.95 -8.46
N SER A 22 6.95 8.91 -8.21
CA SER A 22 6.03 9.90 -8.77
C SER A 22 6.28 11.32 -8.27
N LEU A 23 6.85 11.49 -7.07
CA LEU A 23 7.09 12.80 -6.47
C LEU A 23 8.50 13.33 -6.78
N THR A 24 9.50 12.46 -6.90
CA THR A 24 10.91 12.85 -7.04
C THR A 24 11.43 12.79 -8.46
N VAL A 25 10.83 11.97 -9.34
CA VAL A 25 11.27 11.82 -10.74
C VAL A 25 10.42 12.70 -11.65
N GLU A 26 11.07 13.39 -12.58
CA GLU A 26 10.39 14.09 -13.66
C GLU A 26 9.82 13.08 -14.67
N LEU A 27 8.57 12.70 -14.44
CA LEU A 27 7.78 11.84 -15.31
C LEU A 27 6.82 12.70 -16.15
N PRO A 28 6.49 12.28 -17.40
CA PRO A 28 5.41 12.90 -18.16
C PRO A 28 4.13 12.94 -17.33
N ASN A 29 3.43 14.08 -17.33
CA ASN A 29 2.21 14.29 -16.54
C ASN A 29 1.23 13.09 -16.51
N PRO A 30 0.82 12.48 -17.65
CA PRO A 30 -0.10 11.34 -17.59
C PRO A 30 0.48 10.13 -16.83
N VAL A 31 1.78 9.88 -16.95
CA VAL A 31 2.47 8.76 -16.27
C VAL A 31 2.62 9.06 -14.78
N LYS A 32 2.96 10.30 -14.42
CA LYS A 32 3.05 10.76 -13.03
C LYS A 32 1.71 10.55 -12.31
N TRP A 33 0.61 11.00 -12.89
CA TRP A 33 -0.72 10.82 -12.31
C TRP A 33 -1.14 9.36 -12.21
N ALA A 34 -0.79 8.53 -13.20
CA ALA A 34 -1.06 7.09 -13.15
C ALA A 34 -0.30 6.41 -11.99
N PHE A 35 0.98 6.74 -11.81
CA PHE A 35 1.80 6.22 -10.72
C PHE A 35 1.28 6.69 -9.37
N LEU A 36 0.90 7.96 -9.25
CA LEU A 36 0.34 8.51 -8.02
C LEU A 36 -0.98 7.82 -7.65
N ALA A 37 -1.88 7.62 -8.61
CA ALA A 37 -3.15 6.94 -8.39
C ALA A 37 -2.94 5.48 -7.95
N LEU A 38 -2.03 4.76 -8.62
CA LEU A 38 -1.71 3.37 -8.28
C LEU A 38 -1.06 3.26 -6.90
N ALA A 39 -0.11 4.15 -6.59
CA ALA A 39 0.53 4.24 -5.29
C ALA A 39 -0.50 4.49 -4.18
N LEU A 40 -1.47 5.38 -4.41
CA LEU A 40 -2.52 5.69 -3.45
C LEU A 40 -3.39 4.46 -3.17
N LEU A 41 -3.85 3.77 -4.22
CA LEU A 41 -4.69 2.57 -4.11
C LEU A 41 -4.00 1.44 -3.35
N LEU A 42 -2.73 1.18 -3.67
CA LEU A 42 -1.94 0.14 -3.01
C LEU A 42 -1.72 0.45 -1.53
N ASN A 43 -1.40 1.70 -1.19
CA ASN A 43 -1.19 2.11 0.20
C ASN A 43 -2.47 2.07 1.03
N ILE A 44 -3.58 2.61 0.52
CA ILE A 44 -4.87 2.60 1.24
C ILE A 44 -5.35 1.17 1.46
N THR A 45 -5.29 0.32 0.43
CA THR A 45 -5.72 -1.08 0.53
C THR A 45 -4.87 -1.84 1.54
N SER A 46 -3.55 -1.65 1.50
CA SER A 46 -2.63 -2.30 2.43
C SER A 46 -2.87 -1.83 3.87
N ALA A 47 -3.04 -0.52 4.09
CA ALA A 47 -3.35 0.06 5.38
C ALA A 47 -4.68 -0.44 5.96
N ALA A 48 -5.73 -0.53 5.14
CA ALA A 48 -7.04 -1.03 5.56
C ALA A 48 -6.96 -2.50 6.01
N VAL A 49 -6.23 -3.34 5.27
CA VAL A 49 -6.02 -4.74 5.65
C VAL A 49 -5.20 -4.85 6.93
N PHE A 50 -4.16 -4.04 7.07
CA PHE A 50 -3.35 -3.99 8.29
C PHE A 50 -4.15 -3.57 9.52
N MET A 51 -4.98 -2.54 9.40
CA MET A 51 -5.88 -2.12 10.47
C MET A 51 -6.88 -3.23 10.81
N LYS A 52 -7.48 -3.89 9.81
CA LYS A 52 -8.40 -5.01 10.02
C LYS A 52 -7.75 -6.17 10.77
N GLU A 53 -6.56 -6.60 10.35
CA GLU A 53 -5.83 -7.68 11.01
C GLU A 53 -5.28 -7.27 12.38
N GLY A 54 -4.91 -5.99 12.55
CA GLY A 54 -4.52 -5.43 13.85
C GLY A 54 -5.69 -5.45 14.85
N ILE A 55 -6.86 -4.97 14.45
CA ILE A 55 -8.09 -5.01 15.25
C ILE A 55 -8.46 -6.46 15.61
N ARG A 56 -8.37 -7.39 14.65
CA ARG A 56 -8.63 -8.80 14.87
C ARG A 56 -7.66 -9.42 15.88
N GLN A 57 -6.39 -9.05 15.87
CA GLN A 57 -5.43 -9.49 16.88
C GLN A 57 -5.69 -8.86 18.26
N MET A 58 -6.22 -7.63 18.30
CA MET A 58 -6.61 -6.96 19.55
C MET A 58 -7.91 -7.51 20.15
N LYS A 59 -8.77 -8.15 19.36
CA LYS A 59 -9.98 -8.87 19.81
C LYS A 59 -9.99 -10.32 19.29
N PRO A 60 -9.18 -11.22 19.89
CA PRO A 60 -8.99 -12.57 19.36
C PRO A 60 -10.20 -13.53 19.50
N ASN A 61 -11.34 -13.08 20.06
CA ASN A 61 -12.47 -13.93 20.47
C ASN A 61 -13.86 -13.48 19.97
N GLN A 62 -13.94 -12.74 18.86
CA GLN A 62 -15.19 -12.48 18.13
C GLN A 62 -15.05 -12.86 16.66
#